data_AF-A0AAD6RB77-F1
#
_entry.id   AF-A0AAD6RB77-F1
#
_cell.length_a   1.000
_cell.length_b   1.000
_cell.length_c   1.000
_cell.angle_alpha   90.00
_cell.angle_beta   90.00
_cell.angle_gamma   90.00
#
_symmetry.space_group_name_H-M   'P 1'
#
loop_
_entity.id
_entity.type
_entity.pdbx_description
1 polymer ?
#
loop_
_entity_poly.entity_id
_entity_poly.type
_entity_poly.pdbx_seq_one_letter_code
_entity_poly.pdbx_strand_id
1 'polypeptide(L)'
;MVFNSIGNDQQTDTGAVLRSGREILLQAFNWESHKHDWWRKLEKKVADIAKSGFTTAWLPPPTNSFAPEGYLPQNLYDLNSSYGSEQLLRALLEKMRQYNVRAMADIVINHRVGTTKGHGGMYNRYDGVPLSWDERAVTSCTGGLGNRSTGDNFNGVPNIDHTQHFVRKDITAWLQWLRKNVGFQDFRFDFARGYSPKYVKEYIEGAKPIFSVGEYWDSCNYNGHFLEYNQGITSKYILHPYSLAYFQPCHLKIGVLSFHNILGSGLARGMSHL
;
A
#
# COMPACT_ATOMS: atom_id res chain seq x y z
N MET A 1 -30.16 -34.21 37.26
CA MET A 1 -30.18 -33.43 36.00
C MET A 1 -29.31 -32.20 36.19
N VAL A 2 -28.10 -32.22 35.62
CA VAL A 2 -27.29 -31.02 35.42
C VAL A 2 -26.65 -31.19 34.06
N PHE A 3 -27.11 -30.42 33.08
CA PHE A 3 -26.51 -30.36 31.75
C PHE A 3 -25.38 -29.33 31.78
N ASN A 4 -24.14 -29.77 31.64
CA ASN A 4 -23.03 -28.88 31.31
C ASN A 4 -22.95 -28.74 29.79
N SER A 5 -23.29 -27.56 29.30
CA SER A 5 -23.04 -27.11 27.92
C SER A 5 -21.56 -26.74 27.79
N ILE A 6 -20.81 -27.52 27.00
CA ILE A 6 -19.46 -27.14 26.56
C ILE A 6 -19.63 -26.08 25.47
N GLY A 7 -19.32 -24.83 25.81
CA GLY A 7 -19.23 -23.72 24.86
C GLY A 7 -18.09 -23.99 23.88
N ASN A 8 -18.45 -24.07 22.60
CA ASN A 8 -17.51 -24.23 21.50
C ASN A 8 -17.12 -22.82 21.03
N ASP A 9 -15.99 -22.30 21.51
CA ASP A 9 -15.39 -21.08 20.99
C ASP A 9 -14.89 -21.34 19.56
N GLN A 10 -15.76 -21.14 18.58
CA GLN A 10 -15.36 -21.00 17.18
C GLN A 10 -14.68 -19.64 17.02
N GLN A 11 -13.39 -19.60 17.31
CA GLN A 11 -12.47 -18.64 16.70
C GLN A 11 -12.54 -18.88 15.19
N THR A 12 -13.37 -18.09 14.50
CA THR A 12 -13.50 -18.14 13.05
C THR A 12 -12.15 -17.81 12.43
N ASP A 13 -11.51 -18.85 11.88
CA ASP A 13 -10.24 -18.76 11.20
C ASP A 13 -10.39 -17.86 9.97
N THR A 14 -10.12 -16.58 10.18
CA THR A 14 -10.06 -15.54 9.15
C THR A 14 -9.04 -15.91 8.06
N GLY A 15 -8.09 -16.80 8.38
CA GLY A 15 -7.13 -17.44 7.48
C GLY A 15 -7.76 -18.34 6.41
N ALA A 16 -8.87 -19.02 6.72
CA ALA A 16 -9.46 -20.04 5.86
C ALA A 16 -10.34 -19.45 4.74
N VAL A 17 -10.94 -18.27 4.95
CA VAL A 17 -11.81 -17.61 3.97
C VAL A 17 -11.03 -17.07 2.75
N LEU A 18 -9.73 -16.79 2.94
CA LEU A 18 -8.80 -16.12 2.01
C LEU A 18 -8.33 -16.95 0.79
N ARG A 19 -8.86 -18.17 0.63
CA ARG A 19 -8.37 -19.11 -0.39
C ARG A 19 -9.39 -19.42 -1.48
N SER A 20 -10.51 -18.70 -1.48
CA SER A 20 -11.62 -18.96 -2.42
C SER A 20 -11.67 -18.02 -3.63
N GLY A 21 -10.81 -16.98 -3.69
CA GLY A 21 -10.81 -15.99 -4.78
C GLY A 21 -12.05 -15.09 -4.77
N ARG A 22 -12.61 -14.84 -3.59
CA ARG A 22 -13.85 -14.07 -3.36
C ARG A 22 -13.57 -12.70 -2.73
N GLU A 23 -12.32 -12.26 -2.73
CA GLU A 23 -11.95 -10.96 -2.18
C GLU A 23 -12.47 -9.85 -3.10
N ILE A 24 -13.24 -8.92 -2.52
CA ILE A 24 -13.69 -7.71 -3.22
C ILE A 24 -12.95 -6.54 -2.57
N LEU A 25 -12.08 -5.91 -3.38
CA LEU A 25 -11.25 -4.78 -2.95
C LEU A 25 -11.95 -3.45 -3.27
N LEU A 26 -12.01 -2.58 -2.28
CA LEU A 26 -12.42 -1.18 -2.43
C LEU A 26 -11.20 -0.27 -2.31
N GLN A 27 -10.97 0.59 -3.31
CA GLN A 27 -10.12 1.77 -3.10
C GLN A 27 -10.90 2.79 -2.28
N ALA A 28 -10.53 2.97 -1.01
CA ALA A 28 -11.29 3.76 -0.04
C ALA A 28 -10.70 5.17 0.14
N PHE A 29 -10.25 5.78 -0.96
CA PHE A 29 -9.82 7.18 -1.04
C PHE A 29 -9.83 7.63 -2.50
N ASN A 30 -9.75 8.94 -2.71
CA ASN A 30 -9.45 9.55 -3.99
C ASN A 30 -8.33 10.59 -3.81
N TRP A 31 -7.93 11.25 -4.89
CA TRP A 31 -6.83 12.23 -4.86
C TRP A 31 -7.11 13.42 -3.93
N GLU A 32 -8.37 13.76 -3.70
CA GLU A 32 -8.81 14.90 -2.90
C GLU A 32 -9.05 14.55 -1.42
N SER A 33 -8.95 13.26 -1.05
CA SER A 33 -9.22 12.77 0.31
C SER A 33 -8.35 13.45 1.36
N HIS A 34 -7.13 13.86 1.03
CA HIS A 34 -6.19 14.54 1.93
C HIS A 34 -6.66 15.94 2.38
N LYS A 35 -7.66 16.53 1.70
CA LYS A 35 -8.22 17.86 2.04
C LYS A 35 -9.29 17.78 3.13
N HIS A 36 -9.46 16.62 3.75
CA HIS A 36 -10.55 16.33 4.67
C HIS A 36 -10.08 15.47 5.84
N ASP A 37 -10.87 15.45 6.94
CA ASP A 37 -10.73 14.48 8.02
C ASP A 37 -11.16 13.07 7.54
N TRP A 38 -10.30 12.45 6.74
CA TRP A 38 -10.62 11.27 5.94
C TRP A 38 -10.83 10.04 6.82
N TRP A 39 -9.99 9.84 7.84
CA TRP A 39 -10.14 8.72 8.77
C TRP A 39 -11.51 8.71 9.43
N ARG A 40 -11.98 9.87 9.91
CA ARG A 40 -13.32 9.98 10.52
C ARG A 40 -14.45 9.79 9.51
N LYS A 41 -14.29 10.30 8.27
CA LYS A 41 -15.27 10.10 7.19
C LYS A 41 -15.40 8.61 6.86
N LEU A 42 -14.27 7.92 6.70
CA LEU A 42 -14.24 6.51 6.35
C LEU A 42 -14.74 5.63 7.50
N GLU A 43 -14.40 5.96 8.74
CA GLU A 43 -14.90 5.26 9.93
C GLU A 43 -16.43 5.23 9.95
N LYS A 44 -17.10 6.32 9.60
CA LYS A 44 -18.57 6.37 9.49
C LYS A 44 -19.14 5.48 8.39
N LYS A 45 -18.33 5.09 7.41
CA LYS A 45 -18.72 4.29 6.23
C LYS A 45 -18.37 2.82 6.31
N VAL A 46 -17.60 2.38 7.29
CA VAL A 46 -17.19 0.97 7.45
C VAL A 46 -18.38 0.00 7.41
N ALA A 47 -19.48 0.33 8.10
CA ALA A 47 -20.68 -0.53 8.11
C ALA A 47 -21.32 -0.65 6.71
N ASP A 48 -21.41 0.45 5.97
CA ASP A 48 -21.93 0.49 4.60
C ASP A 48 -21.02 -0.32 3.65
N ILE A 49 -19.70 -0.20 3.82
CA ILE A 49 -18.68 -0.94 3.05
C ILE A 49 -18.85 -2.45 3.26
N ALA A 50 -18.94 -2.88 4.52
CA ALA A 50 -19.16 -4.29 4.85
C ALA A 50 -20.48 -4.82 4.28
N LYS A 51 -21.57 -4.05 4.44
CA LYS A 51 -22.89 -4.41 3.89
C LYS A 51 -22.90 -4.52 2.37
N SER A 52 -22.04 -3.76 1.68
CA SER A 52 -21.88 -3.83 0.23
C SER A 52 -21.07 -5.05 -0.24
N GLY A 53 -20.56 -5.88 0.68
CA GLY A 53 -19.83 -7.11 0.38
C GLY A 53 -18.32 -6.92 0.18
N PHE A 54 -17.78 -5.73 0.42
CA PHE A 54 -16.33 -5.52 0.36
C PHE A 54 -15.62 -6.24 1.50
N THR A 55 -14.57 -6.98 1.16
CA THR A 55 -13.79 -7.76 2.13
C THR A 55 -12.51 -7.04 2.56
N THR A 56 -11.97 -6.19 1.69
CA THR A 56 -10.77 -5.39 1.96
C THR A 56 -10.98 -3.97 1.46
N ALA A 57 -10.51 -2.99 2.22
CA ALA A 57 -10.39 -1.61 1.76
C ALA A 57 -8.93 -1.17 1.74
N TRP A 58 -8.49 -0.67 0.59
CA TRP A 58 -7.20 -0.01 0.37
C TRP A 58 -7.27 1.42 0.87
N LEU A 59 -6.47 1.69 1.90
CA LEU A 59 -6.31 2.99 2.53
C LEU A 59 -5.10 3.71 1.92
N PRO A 60 -5.12 5.06 1.83
CA PRO A 60 -3.99 5.82 1.30
C PRO A 60 -2.76 5.69 2.21
N PRO A 61 -1.57 6.13 1.75
CA PRO A 61 -0.34 6.05 2.55
C PRO A 61 -0.55 6.71 3.93
N PRO A 62 -0.37 5.97 5.04
CA PRO A 62 -0.75 6.46 6.36
C PRO A 62 0.34 7.32 7.02
N THR A 63 1.54 7.34 6.46
CA THR A 63 2.73 7.94 7.07
C THR A 63 2.84 9.43 6.81
N ASN A 64 3.57 10.12 7.69
CA ASN A 64 4.01 11.49 7.49
C ASN A 64 4.75 11.63 6.14
N SER A 65 4.33 12.63 5.36
CA SER A 65 4.74 12.85 3.98
C SER A 65 4.84 14.34 3.70
N PHE A 66 5.77 14.71 2.81
CA PHE A 66 5.93 16.07 2.33
C PHE A 66 4.77 16.49 1.41
N ALA A 67 4.32 15.57 0.55
CA ALA A 67 3.11 15.74 -0.24
C ALA A 67 1.89 15.31 0.58
N PRO A 68 0.79 16.09 0.60
CA PRO A 68 -0.37 15.78 1.43
C PRO A 68 -1.09 14.49 1.01
N GLU A 69 -0.92 14.03 -0.23
CA GLU A 69 -1.45 12.77 -0.72
C GLU A 69 -0.76 11.53 -0.10
N GLY A 70 0.41 11.70 0.52
CA GLY A 70 1.11 10.63 1.23
C GLY A 70 2.26 9.96 0.45
N TYR A 71 2.40 10.26 -0.84
CA TYR A 71 3.37 9.59 -1.72
C TYR A 71 4.78 10.17 -1.66
N LEU A 72 5.10 11.13 -0.78
CA LEU A 72 6.48 11.59 -0.54
C LEU A 72 6.86 11.40 0.94
N PRO A 73 6.94 10.14 1.41
CA PRO A 73 7.10 9.86 2.83
C PRO A 73 8.44 10.33 3.39
N GLN A 74 8.45 10.76 4.65
CA GLN A 74 9.67 11.17 5.38
C GLN A 74 9.85 10.36 6.67
N ASN A 75 8.92 10.46 7.64
CA ASN A 75 8.97 9.66 8.86
C ASN A 75 7.99 8.49 8.79
N LEU A 76 8.49 7.29 8.50
CA LEU A 76 7.66 6.09 8.31
C LEU A 76 6.93 5.64 9.59
N TYR A 77 7.43 6.01 10.77
CA TYR A 77 6.80 5.66 12.05
C TYR A 77 5.84 6.73 12.58
N ASP A 78 5.79 7.91 11.97
CA ASP A 78 4.79 8.92 12.28
C ASP A 78 3.56 8.72 11.40
N LEU A 79 2.42 8.39 12.01
CA LEU A 79 1.15 8.13 11.34
C LEU A 79 0.20 9.33 11.40
N ASN A 80 0.69 10.50 11.82
CA ASN A 80 -0.04 11.75 11.68
C ASN A 80 0.16 12.27 10.24
N SER A 81 -0.88 12.12 9.43
CA SER A 81 -0.88 12.50 8.01
C SER A 81 -2.00 13.49 7.72
N SER A 82 -2.04 13.99 6.48
CA SER A 82 -3.13 14.88 6.02
C SER A 82 -4.51 14.23 6.05
N TYR A 83 -4.59 12.89 6.13
CA TYR A 83 -5.83 12.15 6.26
C TYR A 83 -6.39 12.12 7.70
N GLY A 84 -5.57 12.44 8.69
CA GLY A 84 -5.93 12.48 10.11
C GLY A 84 -4.82 11.97 11.04
N SER A 85 -5.06 12.05 12.35
CA SER A 85 -4.11 11.61 13.38
C SER A 85 -3.99 10.09 13.49
N GLU A 86 -2.88 9.63 14.08
CA GLU A 86 -2.67 8.20 14.35
C GLU A 86 -3.82 7.58 15.17
N GLN A 87 -4.35 8.33 16.14
CA GLN A 87 -5.46 7.86 16.97
C GLN A 87 -6.72 7.58 16.14
N LEU A 88 -7.03 8.45 15.16
CA LEU A 88 -8.18 8.28 14.27
C LEU A 88 -7.96 7.11 13.31
N LEU A 89 -6.74 6.95 12.81
CA LEU A 89 -6.38 5.78 12.00
C LEU A 89 -6.59 4.48 12.79
N ARG A 90 -6.09 4.40 14.02
CA ARG A 90 -6.26 3.21 14.87
C ARG A 90 -7.74 2.92 15.18
N ALA A 91 -8.54 3.96 15.44
CA ALA A 91 -9.98 3.80 15.63
C ALA A 91 -10.68 3.27 14.38
N LEU A 92 -10.31 3.77 13.20
CA LEU A 92 -10.79 3.26 11.91
C LEU A 92 -10.42 1.78 11.72
N LEU A 93 -9.16 1.40 11.95
CA LEU A 93 -8.69 0.02 11.79
C LEU A 93 -9.42 -0.95 12.73
N GLU A 94 -9.64 -0.53 13.98
CA GLU A 94 -10.40 -1.31 14.95
C GLU A 94 -11.85 -1.51 14.50
N LYS A 95 -12.49 -0.45 13.99
CA LYS A 95 -13.85 -0.55 13.45
C LYS A 95 -13.93 -1.44 12.22
N MET A 96 -12.97 -1.33 11.30
CA MET A 96 -12.88 -2.21 10.13
C MET A 96 -12.81 -3.68 10.54
N ARG A 97 -11.98 -3.98 11.55
CA ARG A 97 -11.88 -5.33 12.15
C ARG A 97 -13.22 -5.82 12.72
N GLN A 98 -13.95 -4.98 13.46
CA GLN A 98 -15.27 -5.34 14.01
C GLN A 98 -16.31 -5.69 12.94
N TYR A 99 -16.20 -5.10 11.75
CA TYR A 99 -17.09 -5.34 10.62
C TYR A 99 -16.51 -6.36 9.61
N ASN A 100 -15.45 -7.09 9.97
CA ASN A 100 -14.77 -8.07 9.11
C ASN A 100 -14.29 -7.49 7.77
N VAL A 101 -13.97 -6.20 7.72
CA VAL A 101 -13.32 -5.55 6.57
C VAL A 101 -11.83 -5.45 6.88
N ARG A 102 -11.00 -5.99 6.00
CA ARG A 102 -9.54 -5.90 6.16
C ARG A 102 -9.03 -4.54 5.71
N ALA A 103 -8.08 -4.00 6.45
CA ALA A 103 -7.39 -2.78 6.07
C ALA A 103 -6.11 -3.11 5.30
N MET A 104 -6.00 -2.56 4.10
CA MET A 104 -4.81 -2.63 3.26
C MET A 104 -4.06 -1.31 3.31
N ALA A 105 -2.80 -1.32 3.77
CA ALA A 105 -1.95 -0.13 3.76
C ALA A 105 -1.31 0.07 2.39
N ASP A 106 -1.27 1.31 1.91
CA ASP A 106 -0.41 1.70 0.80
C ASP A 106 1.03 1.91 1.29
N ILE A 107 1.96 1.15 0.71
CA ILE A 107 3.35 1.04 1.13
C ILE A 107 4.22 1.74 0.08
N VAL A 108 4.65 2.95 0.41
CA VAL A 108 5.55 3.78 -0.42
C VAL A 108 6.98 3.66 0.11
N ILE A 109 7.78 2.81 -0.55
CA ILE A 109 9.16 2.51 -0.12
C ILE A 109 10.21 2.62 -1.23
N ASN A 110 9.82 2.96 -2.47
CA ASN A 110 10.79 3.19 -3.55
C ASN A 110 11.68 4.42 -3.28
N HIS A 111 11.06 5.46 -2.72
CA HIS A 111 11.70 6.75 -2.47
C HIS A 111 11.26 7.29 -1.11
N ARG A 112 12.08 8.16 -0.54
CA ARG A 112 11.84 8.76 0.78
C ARG A 112 12.55 10.11 0.87
N VAL A 113 11.86 11.13 1.34
CA VAL A 113 12.40 12.49 1.44
C VAL A 113 13.38 12.58 2.61
N GLY A 114 14.61 13.03 2.37
CA GLY A 114 15.60 13.24 3.43
C GLY A 114 15.21 14.39 4.37
N THR A 115 15.63 14.31 5.63
CA THR A 115 15.45 15.36 6.65
C THR A 115 16.60 16.36 6.64
N THR A 116 17.80 15.91 6.28
CA THR A 116 19.03 16.70 6.32
C THR A 116 19.85 16.52 5.04
N LYS A 117 20.73 17.49 4.77
CA LYS A 117 21.63 17.47 3.61
C LYS A 117 22.86 16.63 3.90
N GLY A 118 23.23 15.75 2.98
CA GLY A 118 24.46 14.95 3.01
C GLY A 118 25.29 15.16 1.76
N HIS A 119 25.79 14.05 1.20
CA HIS A 119 26.59 14.04 -0.03
C HIS A 119 26.00 14.92 -1.15
N GLY A 120 26.82 15.75 -1.78
CA GLY A 120 26.42 16.64 -2.87
C GLY A 120 25.45 17.75 -2.47
N GLY A 121 25.25 18.02 -1.16
CA GLY A 121 24.32 19.04 -0.68
C GLY A 121 22.84 18.71 -0.87
N MET A 122 22.54 17.45 -1.20
CA MET A 122 21.18 16.94 -1.41
C MET A 122 20.56 16.46 -0.10
N TYR A 123 19.23 16.52 0.00
CA TYR A 123 18.48 15.98 1.14
C TYR A 123 18.41 14.44 1.05
N ASN A 124 19.50 13.76 1.39
CA ASN A 124 19.69 12.30 1.26
C ASN A 124 20.09 11.62 2.59
N ARG A 125 19.92 12.33 3.72
CA ARG A 125 20.08 11.81 5.08
C ARG A 125 18.76 11.90 5.85
N TYR A 126 18.55 11.00 6.80
CA TYR A 126 17.32 10.87 7.56
C TYR A 126 17.55 11.09 9.07
N ASP A 127 18.40 12.06 9.41
CA ASP A 127 18.74 12.38 10.79
C ASP A 127 17.50 12.86 11.58
N GLY A 128 17.42 12.52 12.87
CA GLY A 128 16.38 13.01 13.79
C GLY A 128 15.01 12.32 13.68
N VAL A 129 14.84 11.37 12.78
CA VAL A 129 13.62 10.54 12.66
C VAL A 129 13.96 9.05 12.77
N PRO A 130 13.00 8.20 13.17
CA PRO A 130 13.17 6.74 13.11
C PRO A 130 13.66 6.28 11.73
N LEU A 131 14.46 5.21 11.74
CA LEU A 131 15.22 4.76 10.57
C LEU A 131 16.17 5.87 10.09
N SER A 132 17.06 6.30 10.98
CA SER A 132 18.03 7.38 10.75
C SER A 132 19.16 6.93 9.81
N TRP A 133 18.79 6.64 8.57
CA TRP A 133 19.72 6.22 7.56
C TRP A 133 20.60 7.37 7.09
N ASP A 134 21.82 7.02 6.68
CA ASP A 134 22.72 7.93 5.98
C ASP A 134 22.64 7.72 4.47
N GLU A 135 23.51 8.41 3.73
CA GLU A 135 23.52 8.42 2.27
C GLU A 135 23.72 7.04 1.63
N ARG A 136 24.20 6.03 2.38
CA ARG A 136 24.35 4.65 1.88
C ARG A 136 23.02 3.96 1.65
N ALA A 137 21.94 4.45 2.27
CA ALA A 137 20.59 3.96 2.02
C ALA A 137 19.95 4.55 0.76
N VAL A 138 20.60 5.49 0.10
CA VAL A 138 20.11 6.14 -1.12
C VAL A 138 20.90 5.64 -2.31
N THR A 139 20.23 5.39 -3.43
CA THR A 139 20.90 4.92 -4.65
C THR A 139 21.86 5.96 -5.21
N SER A 140 22.99 5.51 -5.75
CA SER A 140 24.01 6.41 -6.33
C SER A 140 23.49 7.23 -7.52
N CYS A 141 22.56 6.68 -8.30
CA CYS A 141 21.94 7.38 -9.43
C CYS A 141 20.93 8.46 -9.01
N THR A 142 20.56 8.54 -7.73
CA THR A 142 19.67 9.58 -7.20
C THR A 142 20.33 10.37 -6.08
N GLY A 143 21.65 10.48 -6.14
CA GLY A 143 22.42 11.35 -5.24
C GLY A 143 22.84 10.74 -3.90
N GLY A 144 22.74 9.42 -3.74
CA GLY A 144 23.25 8.71 -2.58
C GLY A 144 24.66 8.16 -2.76
N LEU A 145 25.10 7.38 -1.77
CA LEU A 145 26.36 6.62 -1.76
C LEU A 145 26.13 5.10 -1.77
N GLY A 146 24.88 4.66 -1.92
CA GLY A 146 24.52 3.25 -2.08
C GLY A 146 24.81 2.72 -3.49
N ASN A 147 24.32 1.53 -3.77
CA ASN A 147 24.38 0.92 -5.08
C ASN A 147 23.44 1.62 -6.08
N ARG A 148 23.60 1.29 -7.36
CA ARG A 148 22.69 1.76 -8.41
C ARG A 148 21.29 1.17 -8.19
N SER A 149 20.26 1.92 -8.56
CA SER A 149 18.87 1.44 -8.49
C SER A 149 18.69 0.11 -9.22
N THR A 150 17.80 -0.72 -8.69
CA THR A 150 17.46 -2.03 -9.26
C THR A 150 16.19 -2.01 -10.11
N GLY A 151 15.57 -0.85 -10.24
CA GLY A 151 14.37 -0.61 -11.05
C GLY A 151 14.34 0.84 -11.54
N ASP A 152 13.14 1.33 -11.84
CA ASP A 152 12.96 2.69 -12.33
C ASP A 152 13.20 3.75 -11.23
N ASN A 153 13.75 4.89 -11.63
CA ASN A 153 13.93 6.00 -10.72
C ASN A 153 12.69 6.90 -10.70
N PHE A 154 12.25 7.23 -9.49
CA PHE A 154 11.31 8.32 -9.28
C PHE A 154 12.10 9.63 -9.17
N ASN A 155 11.97 10.50 -10.18
CA ASN A 155 12.79 11.71 -10.27
C ASN A 155 12.38 12.77 -9.24
N GLY A 156 13.35 13.59 -8.81
CA GLY A 156 13.11 14.72 -7.91
C GLY A 156 13.25 14.42 -6.42
N VAL A 157 13.37 13.15 -6.01
CA VAL A 157 13.60 12.75 -4.61
C VAL A 157 14.57 11.56 -4.49
N PRO A 158 15.20 11.35 -3.32
CA PRO A 158 16.10 10.22 -3.10
C PRO A 158 15.38 8.88 -3.22
N ASN A 159 15.91 7.98 -4.06
CA ASN A 159 15.42 6.61 -4.19
C ASN A 159 16.21 5.70 -3.25
N ILE A 160 15.52 4.75 -2.62
CA ILE A 160 16.07 3.88 -1.57
C ILE A 160 16.84 2.71 -2.19
N ASP A 161 18.05 2.46 -1.67
CA ASP A 161 18.86 1.32 -2.07
C ASP A 161 18.44 0.05 -1.33
N HIS A 162 17.46 -0.66 -1.91
CA HIS A 162 16.99 -1.96 -1.40
C HIS A 162 18.07 -3.07 -1.47
N THR A 163 19.21 -2.85 -2.11
CA THR A 163 20.32 -3.83 -2.10
C THR A 163 21.05 -3.87 -0.75
N GLN A 164 20.93 -2.83 0.06
CA GLN A 164 21.51 -2.78 1.39
C GLN A 164 20.75 -3.66 2.38
N HIS A 165 21.45 -4.53 3.10
CA HIS A 165 20.82 -5.43 4.07
C HIS A 165 20.15 -4.66 5.22
N PHE A 166 20.77 -3.59 5.73
CA PHE A 166 20.20 -2.81 6.82
C PHE A 166 18.88 -2.13 6.43
N VAL A 167 18.80 -1.60 5.20
CA VAL A 167 17.55 -1.04 4.64
C VAL A 167 16.45 -2.09 4.62
N ARG A 168 16.73 -3.29 4.12
CA ARG A 168 15.71 -4.35 4.05
C ARG A 168 15.25 -4.84 5.42
N LYS A 169 16.20 -4.99 6.36
CA LYS A 169 15.90 -5.36 7.74
C LYS A 169 14.97 -4.35 8.40
N ASP A 170 15.27 -3.06 8.24
CA ASP A 170 14.52 -1.97 8.84
C ASP A 170 13.12 -1.81 8.24
N ILE A 171 13.00 -1.87 6.90
CA ILE A 171 11.69 -1.85 6.22
C ILE A 171 10.85 -3.06 6.65
N THR A 172 11.45 -4.24 6.75
CA THR A 172 10.72 -5.45 7.21
C THR A 172 10.22 -5.28 8.63
N ALA A 173 11.02 -4.71 9.53
CA ALA A 173 10.62 -4.42 10.90
C ALA A 173 9.47 -3.39 10.97
N TRP A 174 9.53 -2.36 10.14
CA TRP A 174 8.45 -1.37 10.01
C TRP A 174 7.14 -1.98 9.49
N LEU A 175 7.20 -2.82 8.45
CA LEU A 175 6.02 -3.55 7.95
C LEU A 175 5.43 -4.49 9.00
N GLN A 176 6.28 -5.18 9.78
CA GLN A 176 5.82 -5.99 10.91
C GLN A 176 5.13 -5.14 11.97
N TRP A 177 5.64 -3.94 12.25
CA TRP A 177 5.02 -2.99 13.18
C TRP A 177 3.66 -2.49 12.68
N LEU A 178 3.53 -2.12 11.40
CA LEU A 178 2.24 -1.79 10.79
C LEU A 178 1.21 -2.91 10.99
N ARG A 179 1.64 -4.17 10.81
CA ARG A 179 0.75 -5.32 10.93
C ARG A 179 0.38 -5.64 12.37
N LYS A 180 1.39 -5.75 13.25
CA LYS A 180 1.24 -6.26 14.62
C LYS A 180 0.81 -5.20 15.62
N ASN A 181 1.27 -3.97 15.43
CA ASN A 181 1.06 -2.89 16.40
C ASN A 181 0.03 -1.88 15.92
N VAL A 182 -0.04 -1.57 14.63
CA VAL A 182 -0.99 -0.57 14.10
C VAL A 182 -2.34 -1.20 13.75
N GLY A 183 -2.34 -2.40 13.17
CA GLY A 183 -3.55 -3.18 12.89
C GLY A 183 -3.86 -3.39 11.41
N PHE A 184 -2.96 -3.02 10.51
CA PHE A 184 -3.10 -3.36 9.09
C PHE A 184 -2.96 -4.88 8.86
N GLN A 185 -3.65 -5.40 7.85
CA GLN A 185 -3.64 -6.84 7.56
C GLN A 185 -3.04 -7.13 6.19
N ASP A 186 -3.30 -6.25 5.23
CA ASP A 186 -2.95 -6.38 3.82
C ASP A 186 -2.01 -5.23 3.40
N PHE A 187 -1.22 -5.43 2.35
CA PHE A 187 -0.32 -4.40 1.82
C PHE A 187 -0.50 -4.19 0.32
N ARG A 188 -0.48 -2.93 -0.11
CA ARG A 188 -0.33 -2.53 -1.51
C ARG A 188 1.04 -1.87 -1.65
N PHE A 189 1.93 -2.44 -2.46
CA PHE A 189 3.25 -1.89 -2.72
C PHE A 189 3.16 -0.88 -3.86
N ASP A 190 3.43 0.38 -3.53
CA ASP A 190 3.52 1.49 -4.48
C ASP A 190 4.75 1.35 -5.38
N PHE A 191 4.58 1.77 -6.63
CA PHE A 191 5.64 1.86 -7.63
C PHE A 191 6.58 0.64 -7.61
N ALA A 192 6.00 -0.58 -7.68
CA ALA A 192 6.74 -1.82 -7.52
C ALA A 192 7.73 -2.11 -8.67
N ARG A 193 7.73 -1.28 -9.73
CA ARG A 193 8.77 -1.22 -10.77
C ARG A 193 10.06 -0.55 -10.32
N GLY A 194 10.02 0.28 -9.28
CA GLY A 194 11.16 1.07 -8.84
C GLY A 194 12.28 0.24 -8.18
N TYR A 195 11.96 -0.99 -7.77
CA TYR A 195 12.89 -1.89 -7.10
C TYR A 195 12.64 -3.33 -7.51
N SER A 196 13.68 -4.16 -7.47
CA SER A 196 13.62 -5.55 -7.93
C SER A 196 12.54 -6.36 -7.17
N PRO A 197 11.69 -7.14 -7.87
CA PRO A 197 10.63 -7.97 -7.26
C PRO A 197 11.09 -8.92 -6.15
N LYS A 198 12.35 -9.36 -6.17
CA LYS A 198 12.93 -10.19 -5.10
C LYS A 198 12.87 -9.53 -3.72
N TYR A 199 12.93 -8.20 -3.65
CA TYR A 199 12.84 -7.46 -2.38
C TYR A 199 11.39 -7.37 -1.89
N VAL A 200 10.43 -7.17 -2.80
CA VAL A 200 8.99 -7.29 -2.48
C VAL A 200 8.70 -8.65 -1.85
N LYS A 201 9.23 -9.73 -2.44
CA LYS A 201 9.13 -11.08 -1.90
C LYS A 201 9.69 -11.16 -0.47
N GLU A 202 10.91 -10.67 -0.25
CA GLU A 202 11.55 -10.68 1.07
C GLU A 202 10.70 -9.93 2.13
N TYR A 203 10.14 -8.78 1.76
CA TYR A 203 9.25 -8.01 2.63
C TYR A 203 7.97 -8.74 2.97
N ILE A 204 7.34 -9.39 1.99
CA ILE A 204 6.14 -10.17 2.18
C ILE A 204 6.42 -11.39 3.07
N GLU A 205 7.51 -12.13 2.81
CA GLU A 205 7.90 -13.29 3.63
C GLU A 205 8.24 -12.89 5.08
N GLY A 206 8.85 -11.70 5.26
CA GLY A 206 9.19 -11.17 6.56
C GLY A 206 8.00 -10.61 7.34
N ALA A 207 7.12 -9.84 6.70
CA ALA A 207 5.98 -9.18 7.35
C ALA A 207 4.73 -10.06 7.43
N LYS A 208 4.63 -11.06 6.54
CA LYS A 208 3.54 -12.04 6.45
C LYS A 208 2.15 -11.42 6.32
N PRO A 209 1.90 -10.46 5.41
CA PRO A 209 0.55 -9.91 5.22
C PRO A 209 -0.44 -11.02 4.82
N ILE A 210 -1.72 -10.79 5.05
CA ILE A 210 -2.77 -11.73 4.67
C ILE A 210 -2.92 -11.76 3.14
N PHE A 211 -2.94 -10.57 2.52
CA PHE A 211 -2.98 -10.39 1.08
C PHE A 211 -2.05 -9.25 0.65
N SER A 212 -1.48 -9.33 -0.56
CA SER A 212 -0.62 -8.27 -1.09
C SER A 212 -0.82 -8.01 -2.58
N VAL A 213 -0.77 -6.73 -2.94
CA VAL A 213 -0.86 -6.25 -4.32
C VAL A 213 0.37 -5.38 -4.62
N GLY A 214 1.02 -5.57 -5.75
CA GLY A 214 2.08 -4.70 -6.24
C GLY A 214 1.57 -3.88 -7.42
N GLU A 215 1.78 -2.57 -7.39
CA GLU A 215 1.52 -1.73 -8.56
C GLU A 215 2.66 -1.89 -9.58
N TYR A 216 2.34 -2.48 -10.74
CA TYR A 216 3.28 -2.60 -11.86
C TYR A 216 2.65 -1.95 -13.08
N TRP A 217 2.90 -0.66 -13.26
CA TRP A 217 2.44 0.06 -14.45
C TRP A 217 3.42 -0.17 -15.59
N ASP A 218 3.07 -1.05 -16.53
CA ASP A 218 3.78 -1.10 -17.81
C ASP A 218 3.11 -0.14 -18.79
N SER A 219 3.90 0.53 -19.63
CA SER A 219 3.36 1.34 -20.71
C SER A 219 2.67 0.40 -21.68
N CYS A 220 1.34 0.47 -21.75
CA CYS A 220 0.60 -0.32 -22.72
C CYS A 220 0.94 0.24 -24.10
N ASN A 221 1.48 -0.60 -24.97
CA ASN A 221 1.75 -0.23 -26.35
C ASN A 221 0.40 -0.28 -27.10
N TYR A 222 0.03 0.85 -27.70
CA TYR A 222 -1.21 0.98 -28.48
C TYR A 222 -0.87 0.96 -29.97
N ASN A 223 -1.63 0.19 -30.77
CA ASN A 223 -1.56 0.25 -32.22
C ASN A 223 -2.77 1.03 -32.74
N GLY A 224 -2.61 2.34 -32.79
CA GLY A 224 -3.71 3.27 -33.03
C GLY A 224 -4.66 3.34 -31.83
N HIS A 225 -5.93 2.97 -32.02
CA HIS A 225 -6.98 3.04 -31.00
C HIS A 225 -7.18 1.74 -30.20
N PHE A 226 -6.40 0.69 -30.48
CA PHE A 226 -6.54 -0.62 -29.84
C PHE A 226 -5.30 -0.96 -29.01
N LEU A 227 -5.55 -1.52 -27.81
CA LEU A 227 -4.53 -2.21 -27.04
C LEU A 227 -4.06 -3.41 -27.85
N GLU A 228 -2.76 -3.49 -28.10
CA GLU A 228 -2.16 -4.62 -28.79
C GLU A 228 -2.29 -5.91 -27.95
N TYR A 229 -2.68 -7.00 -28.59
CA TYR A 229 -2.82 -8.29 -27.93
C TYR A 229 -1.44 -8.89 -27.64
N ASN A 230 -1.28 -9.53 -26.48
CA ASN A 230 -0.10 -10.33 -26.11
C ASN A 230 1.18 -9.54 -25.74
N GLN A 231 1.05 -8.46 -24.98
CA GLN A 231 2.21 -7.70 -24.46
C GLN A 231 2.74 -8.19 -23.10
N GLY A 232 2.39 -9.41 -22.69
CA GLY A 232 2.80 -9.94 -21.40
C GLY A 232 4.15 -10.65 -21.45
N ILE A 233 5.20 -10.01 -20.93
CA ILE A 233 6.14 -10.74 -20.05
C ILE A 233 5.59 -10.59 -18.62
N THR A 234 4.40 -11.14 -18.37
CA THR A 234 3.89 -11.29 -17.01
C THR A 234 4.41 -12.62 -16.46
N SER A 235 5.58 -12.59 -15.83
CA SER A 235 5.91 -13.64 -14.85
C SER A 235 4.95 -13.47 -13.67
N LYS A 236 3.82 -14.18 -13.72
CA LYS A 236 2.99 -14.42 -12.54
C LYS A 236 3.83 -15.20 -11.53
N TYR A 237 4.44 -14.49 -10.58
CA TYR A 237 5.02 -15.13 -9.41
C TYR A 237 3.89 -15.42 -8.42
N ILE A 238 3.23 -16.57 -8.59
CA ILE A 238 2.43 -17.18 -7.52
C ILE A 238 3.43 -17.79 -6.54
N LEU A 239 3.74 -17.07 -5.47
CA LEU A 239 4.60 -17.58 -4.41
C LEU A 239 3.74 -17.89 -3.20
N HIS A 240 3.35 -19.15 -3.06
CA HIS A 240 2.80 -19.67 -1.81
C HIS A 240 3.74 -19.32 -0.64
N PRO A 241 3.26 -18.94 0.55
CA PRO A 241 1.86 -18.80 0.98
C PRO A 241 1.29 -17.36 0.90
N TYR A 242 1.94 -16.44 0.16
CA TYR A 242 1.54 -15.03 0.08
C TYR A 242 1.26 -14.64 -1.38
N SER A 243 -0.01 -14.53 -1.75
CA SER A 243 -0.40 -14.13 -3.09
C SER A 243 0.01 -12.67 -3.33
N LEU A 244 1.03 -12.45 -4.17
CA LEU A 244 1.33 -11.13 -4.76
C LEU A 244 0.60 -11.02 -6.09
N ALA A 245 -0.36 -10.12 -6.13
CA ALA A 245 -1.07 -9.75 -7.34
C ALA A 245 -0.46 -8.49 -7.95
N TYR A 246 -0.08 -8.50 -9.22
CA TYR A 246 0.32 -7.27 -9.91
C TYR A 246 -0.90 -6.57 -10.52
N PHE A 247 -1.07 -5.28 -10.20
CA PHE A 247 -2.08 -4.43 -10.81
C PHE A 247 -1.50 -3.76 -12.05
N GLN A 248 -1.98 -4.16 -13.23
CA GLN A 248 -1.78 -3.48 -14.52
C GLN A 248 -3.14 -2.90 -14.96
N PRO A 249 -3.26 -1.59 -15.25
CA PRO A 249 -4.52 -1.00 -15.72
C PRO A 249 -5.10 -1.66 -16.98
N CYS A 250 -4.25 -2.28 -17.82
CA CYS A 250 -4.64 -2.82 -19.12
C CYS A 250 -5.11 -4.29 -19.12
N HIS A 251 -4.93 -5.04 -18.02
CA HIS A 251 -5.40 -6.43 -17.92
C HIS A 251 -5.96 -6.72 -16.52
N LEU A 252 -7.25 -6.46 -16.35
CA LEU A 252 -7.99 -6.76 -15.12
C LEU A 252 -8.24 -8.28 -15.00
N LYS A 253 -7.59 -8.95 -14.03
CA LYS A 253 -8.08 -10.21 -13.44
C LYS A 253 -8.32 -10.12 -11.93
N ILE A 254 -8.30 -8.91 -11.37
CA ILE A 254 -8.62 -8.62 -9.97
C ILE A 254 -9.59 -7.45 -10.00
N GLY A 255 -10.85 -7.69 -9.61
CA GLY A 255 -11.88 -6.68 -9.62
C GLY A 255 -11.62 -5.62 -8.56
N VAL A 256 -10.93 -4.54 -8.95
CA VAL A 256 -10.85 -3.29 -8.16
C VAL A 256 -11.99 -2.41 -8.62
N LEU A 257 -13.03 -2.24 -7.80
CA LEU A 257 -14.12 -1.33 -8.08
C LEU A 257 -13.79 0.06 -7.50
N SER A 258 -13.63 1.05 -8.37
CA SER A 258 -13.58 2.46 -8.00
C SER A 258 -14.98 3.07 -8.11
N PHE A 259 -15.55 3.48 -6.98
CA PHE A 259 -16.91 4.04 -6.92
C PHE A 259 -16.87 5.56 -7.11
N HIS A 260 -16.75 6.03 -8.35
CA HIS A 260 -17.02 7.44 -8.68
C HIS A 260 -18.52 7.72 -8.99
N ASN A 261 -19.40 6.71 -9.00
CA ASN A 261 -20.75 6.86 -9.57
C ASN A 261 -21.95 6.42 -8.71
N ILE A 262 -21.83 6.16 -7.40
CA ILE A 262 -22.99 5.67 -6.59
C ILE A 262 -23.58 6.73 -5.64
N LEU A 263 -23.13 7.99 -5.69
CA LEU A 263 -23.71 9.07 -4.87
C LEU A 263 -24.32 10.25 -5.66
N GLY A 264 -24.64 10.06 -6.94
CA GLY A 264 -25.30 11.10 -7.73
C GLY A 264 -26.34 10.55 -8.69
N SER A 265 -27.60 10.56 -8.27
CA SER A 265 -28.73 10.52 -9.20
C SER A 265 -28.71 11.77 -10.08
N GLY A 266 -28.62 11.61 -11.41
CA GLY A 266 -28.94 12.66 -12.37
C GLY A 266 -27.89 12.87 -13.46
N LEU A 267 -28.23 12.44 -14.67
CA LEU A 267 -27.67 12.81 -15.98
C LEU A 267 -26.46 13.78 -15.99
N ALA A 268 -25.33 13.31 -16.51
CA ALA A 268 -24.60 14.03 -17.56
C ALA A 268 -23.61 13.09 -18.26
N ARG A 269 -23.75 13.01 -19.58
CA ARG A 269 -22.79 12.41 -20.51
C ARG A 269 -21.53 13.29 -20.58
N GLY A 270 -20.38 12.65 -20.81
CA GLY A 270 -19.43 13.15 -21.81
C GLY A 270 -18.09 13.69 -21.31
N MET A 271 -17.05 13.10 -21.93
CA MET A 271 -15.81 13.72 -22.40
C MET A 271 -14.63 13.83 -21.43
N SER A 272 -13.79 12.80 -21.53
CA SER A 272 -12.34 12.90 -21.58
C SER A 272 -11.89 13.96 -22.59
N HIS A 273 -11.12 14.96 -22.15
CA HIS A 273 -9.93 15.51 -22.82
C HIS A 273 -9.35 16.65 -22.00
N LEU A 274 -8.20 16.39 -21.36
CA LEU A 274 -6.94 17.16 -21.32
C LEU A 274 -6.14 16.74 -20.09
#